data_AF-A0A7J2VVD7-F1
#
_entry.id   AF-A0A7J2VVD7-F1
#
_cell.length_a   1.000
_cell.length_b   1.000
_cell.length_c   1.000
_cell.angle_alpha   90.00
_cell.angle_beta   90.00
_cell.angle_gamma   90.00
#
_symmetry.space_group_name_H-M   'P 1'
#
loop_
_entity.id
_entity.type
_entity.pdbx_description
1 polymer ?
#
loop_
_entity_poly.entity_id
_entity_poly.type
_entity_poly.pdbx_seq_one_letter_code
_entity_poly.pdbx_strand_id
1 'polypeptide(L)'
;MEIRKIAALLSFYILLFTLSLAQVEINVNNLLSGLVSVAFIIIFIIILLAVGGVIKRPTGGAPWFLIFFIALIILLFVVPLFINYPQYFDETSLPGNFREWPLPSYASQVFIMLGLPKGWMYVPAIIYLFILPFTAIYTLVWAFLKSLGIFADVPSTVNRVLAFIIAFLTIPFGWFVKLVWILFSFMGAWSVVIFAATFIVGIFFRGYGVVGKEYALALKTYESVHKELVNKISELKKRVDELGSDDIERETARLAEKYGALYPKIKDLHAEVLKADGVNAKREAVKKWTLEGGAQSK
;
A
#
# COMPACT_ATOMS: atom_id res chain seq x y z
N MET A 1 28.71 -14.85 22.34
CA MET A 1 27.23 -14.77 22.23
C MET A 1 26.66 -15.55 23.41
N GLU A 2 25.84 -14.93 24.26
CA GLU A 2 25.38 -15.54 25.50
C GLU A 2 24.49 -16.77 25.22
N ILE A 3 24.78 -17.89 25.90
CA ILE A 3 24.08 -19.17 25.76
C ILE A 3 22.55 -19.02 25.89
N ARG A 4 22.10 -18.05 26.70
CA ARG A 4 20.67 -17.71 26.88
C ARG A 4 20.00 -17.23 25.59
N LYS A 5 20.71 -16.47 24.74
CA LYS A 5 20.17 -15.98 23.47
C LYS A 5 20.06 -17.09 22.43
N ILE A 6 21.00 -18.05 22.45
CA ILE A 6 20.96 -19.24 21.59
C ILE A 6 19.82 -20.17 22.01
N ALA A 7 19.65 -20.37 23.33
CA ALA A 7 18.59 -21.21 23.87
C ALA A 7 17.17 -20.66 23.58
N ALA A 8 16.98 -19.34 23.68
CA ALA A 8 15.71 -18.70 23.34
C ALA A 8 15.38 -18.79 21.84
N LEU A 9 16.39 -18.74 20.99
CA LEU A 9 16.22 -18.87 19.54
C LEU A 9 15.93 -20.33 19.17
N LEU A 10 16.63 -21.29 19.77
CA LEU A 10 16.35 -22.72 19.62
C LEU A 10 14.96 -23.11 20.14
N SER A 11 14.54 -22.59 21.29
CA SER A 11 13.20 -22.88 21.82
C SER A 11 12.09 -22.29 20.96
N PHE A 12 12.30 -21.09 20.39
CA PHE A 12 11.38 -20.50 19.43
C PHE A 12 11.27 -21.32 18.14
N TYR A 13 12.39 -21.82 17.60
CA TYR A 13 12.38 -22.70 16.43
C TYR A 13 11.75 -24.06 16.71
N ILE A 14 12.02 -24.66 17.87
CA ILE A 14 11.38 -25.92 18.28
C ILE A 14 9.88 -25.71 18.43
N LEU A 15 9.44 -24.58 18.97
CA LEU A 15 8.02 -24.26 19.16
C LEU A 15 7.31 -23.96 17.83
N LEU A 16 7.97 -23.28 16.90
CA LEU A 16 7.47 -23.12 15.52
C LEU A 16 7.40 -24.46 14.77
N PHE A 17 8.39 -25.33 14.99
CA PHE A 17 8.43 -26.65 14.38
C PHE A 17 7.33 -27.57 14.95
N THR A 18 7.10 -27.57 16.26
CA THR A 18 6.01 -28.36 16.88
C THR A 18 4.63 -27.81 16.53
N LEU A 19 4.46 -26.49 16.39
CA LEU A 19 3.21 -25.92 15.85
C LEU A 19 2.96 -26.35 14.40
N SER A 20 4.02 -26.45 13.58
CA SER A 20 3.88 -26.89 12.19
C SER A 20 3.50 -28.37 12.06
N LEU A 21 3.93 -29.20 13.02
CA LEU A 21 3.59 -30.63 13.07
C LEU A 21 2.17 -30.89 13.61
N ALA A 22 1.60 -29.97 14.39
CA ALA A 22 0.29 -30.13 15.00
C ALA A 22 -0.89 -29.87 14.04
N GLN A 23 -0.65 -29.31 12.85
CA GLN A 23 -1.73 -28.83 11.96
C GLN A 23 -2.12 -29.78 10.83
N VAL A 24 -1.45 -30.91 10.60
CA VAL A 24 -1.78 -31.79 9.47
C VAL A 24 -1.55 -33.27 9.85
N GLU A 25 -2.54 -34.13 9.61
CA GLU A 25 -2.35 -35.58 9.53
C GLU A 25 -1.44 -35.89 8.33
N ILE A 26 -0.11 -35.75 8.50
CA ILE A 26 0.85 -35.98 7.41
C ILE A 26 1.26 -37.44 7.43
N ASN A 27 0.93 -38.14 6.34
CA ASN A 27 1.55 -39.41 5.98
C ASN A 27 3.07 -39.23 5.93
N VAL A 28 3.78 -39.80 6.91
CA VAL A 28 5.23 -39.58 7.17
C VAL A 28 6.09 -39.84 5.92
N ASN A 29 5.64 -40.72 5.02
CA ASN A 29 6.29 -41.01 3.75
C ASN A 29 6.31 -39.80 2.78
N ASN A 30 5.26 -38.98 2.78
CA ASN A 30 5.23 -37.75 1.97
C ASN A 30 6.14 -36.66 2.55
N LEU A 31 6.29 -36.63 3.88
CA LEU A 31 7.19 -35.70 4.57
C LEU A 31 8.66 -36.07 4.31
N LEU A 32 8.98 -37.37 4.37
CA LEU A 32 10.31 -37.90 4.04
C LEU A 32 10.68 -37.66 2.57
N SER A 33 9.76 -37.89 1.62
CA SER A 33 10.07 -37.64 0.20
C SER A 33 10.27 -36.14 -0.11
N GLY A 34 9.51 -35.27 0.57
CA GLY A 34 9.73 -33.82 0.54
C GLY A 34 11.08 -33.42 1.12
N LEU A 35 11.47 -33.99 2.27
CA LEU A 35 12.75 -33.73 2.94
C LEU A 35 13.95 -34.16 2.11
N VAL A 36 13.87 -35.26 1.36
CA VAL A 36 14.97 -35.71 0.48
C VAL A 36 15.23 -34.68 -0.62
N SER A 37 14.18 -34.11 -1.22
CA SER A 37 14.31 -33.06 -2.24
C SER A 37 14.91 -31.77 -1.65
N VAL A 38 14.51 -31.40 -0.43
CA VAL A 38 15.07 -30.25 0.31
C VAL A 38 16.55 -30.46 0.62
N ALA A 39 16.90 -31.62 1.18
CA ALA A 39 18.26 -31.96 1.54
C ALA A 39 19.17 -31.91 0.29
N PHE A 40 18.68 -32.44 -0.84
CA PHE A 40 19.41 -32.40 -2.09
C PHE A 40 19.66 -30.97 -2.60
N ILE A 41 18.66 -30.09 -2.55
CA ILE A 41 18.80 -28.68 -2.95
C ILE A 41 19.77 -27.94 -2.03
N ILE A 42 19.68 -28.14 -0.71
CA ILE A 42 20.59 -27.52 0.26
C ILE A 42 22.04 -27.98 0.02
N ILE A 43 22.25 -29.29 -0.16
CA ILE A 43 23.56 -29.87 -0.46
C ILE A 43 24.10 -29.31 -1.79
N PHE A 44 23.28 -29.27 -2.83
CA PHE A 44 23.66 -28.75 -4.14
C PHE A 44 24.08 -27.27 -4.08
N ILE A 45 23.38 -26.46 -3.29
CA ILE A 45 23.69 -25.05 -3.09
C ILE A 45 24.98 -24.87 -2.30
N ILE A 46 25.22 -25.67 -1.25
CA ILE A 46 26.49 -25.68 -0.52
C ILE A 46 27.65 -26.05 -1.46
N ILE A 47 27.46 -27.03 -2.35
CA ILE A 47 28.45 -27.41 -3.36
C ILE A 47 28.70 -26.26 -4.33
N LEU A 48 27.65 -25.61 -4.86
CA LEU A 48 27.80 -24.46 -5.75
C LEU A 48 28.51 -23.28 -5.09
N LEU A 49 28.25 -23.01 -3.81
CA LEU A 49 28.92 -21.97 -3.04
C LEU A 49 30.40 -22.30 -2.78
N ALA A 50 30.73 -23.58 -2.57
CA ALA A 50 32.09 -24.05 -2.42
C ALA A 50 32.87 -23.99 -3.74
N VAL A 51 32.26 -24.43 -4.85
CA VAL A 51 32.86 -24.44 -6.20
C VAL A 51 32.98 -23.02 -6.77
N GLY A 52 32.00 -22.15 -6.54
CA GLY A 52 31.98 -20.77 -7.02
C GLY A 52 32.90 -19.81 -6.25
N GLY A 53 33.73 -20.31 -5.32
CA GLY A 53 34.70 -19.49 -4.58
C GLY A 53 34.10 -18.45 -3.63
N VAL A 54 32.77 -18.47 -3.42
CA VAL A 54 32.05 -17.58 -2.49
C VAL A 54 32.45 -17.90 -1.05
N ILE A 55 32.72 -19.16 -0.75
CA ILE A 55 33.32 -19.59 0.53
C ILE A 55 34.84 -19.34 0.47
N LYS A 56 35.26 -18.09 0.69
CA LYS A 56 36.66 -17.82 1.09
C LYS A 56 36.84 -18.32 2.53
N ARG A 57 37.88 -19.14 2.77
CA ARG A 57 38.21 -19.63 4.12
C ARG A 57 38.27 -18.43 5.09
N PRO A 58 37.43 -18.38 6.13
CA PRO A 58 37.32 -17.19 6.96
C PRO A 58 38.55 -17.05 7.86
N THR A 59 39.44 -16.12 7.53
CA THR A 59 40.37 -15.53 8.50
C THR A 59 39.65 -14.39 9.21
N GLY A 60 38.82 -14.74 10.21
CA GLY A 60 38.35 -13.81 11.25
C GLY A 60 37.06 -13.03 10.94
N GLY A 61 35.90 -13.65 11.17
CA GLY A 61 34.60 -12.98 11.21
C GLY A 61 33.46 -13.91 10.81
N ALA A 62 32.39 -13.98 11.61
CA ALA A 62 31.24 -14.83 11.30
C ALA A 62 30.56 -14.35 10.00
N PRO A 63 30.37 -15.20 8.97
CA PRO A 63 29.86 -14.80 7.67
C PRO A 63 28.33 -14.64 7.73
N TRP A 64 27.86 -13.59 8.41
CA TRP A 64 26.44 -13.26 8.54
C TRP A 64 25.71 -13.20 7.19
N PHE A 65 26.41 -12.76 6.14
CA PHE A 65 25.90 -12.79 4.76
C PHE A 65 25.57 -14.22 4.28
N LEU A 66 26.45 -15.18 4.55
CA LEU A 66 26.27 -16.57 4.15
C LEU A 66 25.14 -17.23 4.96
N ILE A 67 25.01 -16.90 6.25
CA ILE A 67 23.90 -17.37 7.09
C ILE A 67 22.57 -16.78 6.58
N PHE A 68 22.51 -15.47 6.31
CA PHE A 68 21.32 -14.82 5.74
C PHE A 68 20.96 -15.40 4.38
N PHE A 69 21.95 -15.67 3.54
CA PHE A 69 21.76 -16.25 2.21
C PHE A 69 21.25 -17.69 2.26
N ILE A 70 21.84 -18.54 3.13
CA ILE A 70 21.35 -19.90 3.36
C ILE A 70 19.92 -19.86 3.92
N ALA A 71 19.64 -18.97 4.87
CA ALA A 71 18.30 -18.79 5.41
C ALA A 71 17.29 -18.35 4.34
N LEU A 72 17.68 -17.41 3.46
CA LEU A 72 16.86 -16.95 2.33
C LEU A 72 16.58 -18.08 1.35
N ILE A 73 17.58 -18.90 1.05
CA ILE A 73 17.42 -20.06 0.16
C ILE A 73 16.53 -21.12 0.80
N ILE A 74 16.76 -21.47 2.06
CA ILE A 74 15.88 -22.38 2.79
C ILE A 74 14.46 -21.83 2.76
N LEU A 75 14.26 -20.55 3.04
CA LEU A 75 12.95 -19.93 2.95
C LEU A 75 12.35 -20.07 1.54
N LEU A 76 13.12 -19.79 0.49
CA LEU A 76 12.63 -19.77 -0.88
C LEU A 76 12.32 -21.17 -1.44
N PHE A 77 13.03 -22.21 -1.01
CA PHE A 77 12.87 -23.58 -1.52
C PHE A 77 12.09 -24.51 -0.58
N VAL A 78 12.10 -24.26 0.73
CA VAL A 78 11.47 -25.13 1.73
C VAL A 78 10.06 -24.67 2.07
N VAL A 79 9.80 -23.35 2.16
CA VAL A 79 8.43 -22.82 2.37
C VAL A 79 7.44 -23.29 1.28
N PRO A 80 7.78 -23.29 -0.03
CA PRO A 80 6.88 -23.83 -1.07
C PRO A 80 6.41 -25.26 -0.88
N LEU A 81 7.13 -26.07 -0.11
CA LEU A 81 6.76 -27.46 0.11
C LEU A 81 5.64 -27.61 1.13
N PHE A 82 5.53 -26.67 2.06
CA PHE A 82 4.48 -26.64 3.08
C PHE A 82 3.21 -25.92 2.60
N ILE A 83 3.29 -25.21 1.47
CA ILE A 83 2.14 -24.59 0.86
C ILE A 83 1.42 -25.66 0.02
N ASN A 84 0.25 -26.06 0.51
CA ASN A 84 -0.66 -26.89 -0.27
C ASN A 84 -0.95 -26.20 -1.60
N TYR A 85 -0.89 -26.99 -2.67
CA TYR A 85 -1.20 -26.49 -4.00
C TYR A 85 -2.60 -25.85 -3.95
N PRO A 86 -2.75 -24.57 -4.30
CA PRO A 86 -4.06 -23.94 -4.31
C PRO A 86 -4.96 -24.76 -5.24
N GLN A 87 -6.14 -25.19 -4.80
CA GLN A 87 -7.06 -25.98 -5.63
C GLN A 87 -7.63 -25.20 -6.83
N TYR A 88 -7.21 -23.93 -7.03
CA TYR A 88 -7.58 -23.08 -8.17
C TYR A 88 -6.98 -23.54 -9.53
N PHE A 89 -6.45 -24.76 -9.64
CA PHE A 89 -6.10 -25.37 -10.94
C PHE A 89 -7.20 -26.29 -11.47
N ASP A 90 -8.24 -26.53 -10.68
CA ASP A 90 -9.43 -27.21 -11.16
C ASP A 90 -10.12 -26.31 -12.18
N GLU A 91 -10.51 -26.89 -13.32
CA GLU A 91 -11.10 -26.21 -14.48
C GLU A 91 -12.30 -25.33 -14.12
N THR A 92 -12.92 -25.54 -12.96
CA THR A 92 -14.06 -24.78 -12.44
C THR A 92 -13.71 -23.43 -11.83
N SER A 93 -12.44 -23.20 -11.47
CA SER A 93 -12.04 -22.10 -10.59
C SER A 93 -11.48 -20.86 -11.29
N LEU A 94 -11.14 -20.95 -12.58
CA LEU A 94 -10.67 -19.80 -13.34
C LEU A 94 -11.83 -18.83 -13.61
N PRO A 95 -11.67 -17.52 -13.35
CA PRO A 95 -12.72 -16.55 -13.63
C PRO A 95 -13.08 -16.55 -15.12
N GLY A 96 -14.35 -16.29 -15.46
CA GLY A 96 -14.88 -16.51 -16.81
C GLY A 96 -14.11 -15.78 -17.93
N ASN A 97 -13.59 -14.58 -17.64
CA ASN A 97 -12.78 -13.79 -18.57
C ASN A 97 -11.45 -14.46 -18.97
N PHE A 98 -10.94 -15.40 -18.18
CA PHE A 98 -9.74 -16.17 -18.54
C PHE A 98 -10.02 -17.27 -19.56
N ARG A 99 -11.29 -17.61 -19.85
CA ARG A 99 -11.70 -18.72 -20.72
C ARG A 99 -12.18 -18.28 -22.10
N GLU A 100 -11.99 -17.03 -22.46
CA GLU A 100 -12.58 -16.46 -23.69
C GLU A 100 -11.94 -17.03 -24.96
N TRP A 101 -10.62 -17.24 -24.98
CA TRP A 101 -9.89 -17.65 -26.18
C TRP A 101 -9.12 -18.94 -25.97
N PRO A 102 -9.71 -20.11 -26.30
CA PRO A 102 -9.03 -21.39 -26.17
C PRO A 102 -7.84 -21.46 -27.13
N LEU A 103 -6.76 -22.07 -26.68
CA LEU A 103 -5.62 -22.33 -27.55
C LEU A 103 -5.97 -23.36 -28.62
N PRO A 104 -5.36 -23.26 -29.82
CA PRO A 104 -5.44 -24.31 -30.82
C PRO A 104 -5.04 -25.67 -30.24
N SER A 105 -5.71 -26.74 -30.67
CA SER A 105 -5.55 -28.09 -30.11
C SER A 105 -4.09 -28.57 -30.08
N TYR A 106 -3.32 -28.27 -31.13
CA TYR A 106 -1.90 -28.63 -31.21
C TYR A 106 -1.06 -27.93 -30.11
N ALA A 107 -1.31 -26.65 -29.86
CA ALA A 107 -0.58 -25.88 -28.85
C ALA A 107 -0.95 -26.35 -27.45
N SER A 108 -2.24 -26.58 -27.22
CA SER A 108 -2.75 -27.09 -25.95
C SER A 108 -2.12 -28.44 -25.60
N GLN A 109 -2.00 -29.36 -26.57
CA GLN A 109 -1.35 -30.65 -26.35
C GLN A 109 0.12 -30.51 -25.94
N VAL A 110 0.88 -29.63 -26.61
CA VAL A 110 2.29 -29.37 -26.27
C VAL A 110 2.40 -28.85 -24.84
N PHE A 111 1.59 -27.86 -24.45
CA PHE A 111 1.62 -27.29 -23.10
C PHE A 111 1.20 -28.30 -22.02
N ILE A 112 0.22 -29.16 -22.30
CA ILE A 112 -0.17 -30.25 -21.41
C ILE A 112 0.97 -31.27 -21.26
N MET A 113 1.65 -31.64 -22.35
CA MET A 113 2.82 -32.54 -22.31
C MET A 113 3.97 -31.93 -21.50
N LEU A 114 4.11 -30.60 -21.50
CA LEU A 114 5.06 -29.88 -20.65
C LEU A 114 4.66 -29.84 -19.17
N GLY A 115 3.50 -30.38 -18.80
CA GLY A 115 3.03 -30.48 -17.42
C GLY A 115 2.12 -29.33 -16.98
N LEU A 116 1.60 -28.51 -17.91
CA LEU A 116 0.68 -27.44 -17.56
C LEU A 116 -0.76 -27.97 -17.36
N PRO A 117 -1.52 -27.41 -16.40
CA PRO A 117 -2.91 -27.80 -16.15
C PRO A 117 -3.81 -27.56 -17.37
N LYS A 118 -4.76 -28.47 -17.62
CA LYS A 118 -5.73 -28.33 -18.73
C LYS A 118 -6.57 -27.06 -18.66
N GLY A 119 -6.92 -26.61 -17.45
CA GLY A 119 -7.66 -25.36 -17.26
C GLY A 119 -6.93 -24.13 -17.79
N TRP A 120 -5.61 -24.20 -17.98
CA TRP A 120 -4.81 -23.08 -18.46
C TRP A 120 -4.78 -22.94 -19.98
N MET A 121 -5.42 -23.82 -20.73
CA MET A 121 -5.34 -23.88 -22.20
C MET A 121 -6.13 -22.76 -22.91
N TYR A 122 -6.06 -21.55 -22.37
CA TYR A 122 -6.64 -20.33 -22.89
C TYR A 122 -5.56 -19.26 -22.96
N VAL A 123 -5.61 -18.41 -23.98
CA VAL A 123 -4.58 -17.39 -24.24
C VAL A 123 -4.35 -16.48 -23.04
N PRO A 124 -5.38 -15.89 -22.39
CA PRO A 124 -5.15 -15.03 -21.22
C PRO A 124 -4.52 -15.81 -20.06
N ALA A 125 -4.99 -17.04 -19.79
CA ALA A 125 -4.47 -17.88 -18.72
C ALA A 125 -2.99 -18.21 -18.93
N ILE A 126 -2.58 -18.59 -20.14
CA ILE A 126 -1.17 -18.85 -20.45
C ILE A 126 -0.31 -17.59 -20.27
N ILE A 127 -0.76 -16.43 -20.73
CA ILE A 127 0.02 -15.19 -20.62
C ILE A 127 0.28 -14.86 -19.14
N TYR A 128 -0.79 -14.83 -18.33
CA TYR A 128 -0.71 -14.38 -16.94
C TYR A 128 -0.14 -15.44 -15.99
N LEU A 129 -0.48 -16.71 -16.18
CA LEU A 129 -0.13 -17.78 -15.24
C LEU A 129 1.14 -18.53 -15.64
N PHE A 130 1.58 -18.42 -16.91
CA PHE A 130 2.77 -19.12 -17.40
C PHE A 130 3.84 -18.18 -17.97
N ILE A 131 3.56 -17.38 -18.99
CA ILE A 131 4.59 -16.58 -19.68
C ILE A 131 5.19 -15.52 -18.76
N LEU A 132 4.35 -14.72 -18.09
CA LEU A 132 4.83 -13.66 -17.20
C LEU A 132 5.70 -14.21 -16.07
N PRO A 133 5.26 -15.24 -15.32
CA PRO A 133 6.09 -15.74 -14.23
C PRO A 133 7.31 -16.55 -14.71
N PHE A 134 7.24 -17.20 -15.88
CA PHE A 134 8.39 -17.85 -16.51
C PHE A 134 9.48 -16.84 -16.83
N THR A 135 9.08 -15.72 -17.43
CA THR A 135 9.99 -14.61 -17.74
C THR A 135 10.59 -14.04 -16.47
N ALA A 136 9.80 -13.89 -15.40
CA ALA A 136 10.30 -13.44 -14.10
C ALA A 136 11.37 -14.38 -13.51
N ILE A 137 11.09 -15.68 -13.43
CA ILE A 137 12.06 -16.67 -12.93
C ILE A 137 13.31 -16.70 -13.81
N TYR A 138 13.15 -16.72 -15.13
CA TYR A 138 14.24 -16.65 -16.08
C TYR A 138 15.14 -15.43 -15.85
N THR A 139 14.54 -14.23 -15.73
CA THR A 139 15.31 -13.00 -15.51
C THR A 139 16.02 -12.98 -14.15
N LEU A 140 15.39 -13.51 -13.10
CA LEU A 140 15.96 -13.61 -11.76
C LEU A 140 17.17 -14.57 -11.77
N VAL A 141 17.01 -15.77 -12.34
CA VAL A 141 18.11 -16.74 -12.45
C VAL A 141 19.24 -16.17 -13.30
N TRP A 142 18.92 -15.49 -14.39
CA TRP A 142 19.94 -14.84 -15.22
C TRP A 142 20.70 -13.74 -14.47
N ALA A 143 20.00 -12.85 -13.76
CA ALA A 143 20.61 -11.82 -12.93
C ALA A 143 21.51 -12.42 -11.85
N PHE A 144 21.07 -13.53 -11.26
CA PHE A 144 21.81 -14.26 -10.24
C PHE A 144 23.07 -14.93 -10.79
N LEU A 145 22.99 -15.64 -11.92
CA LEU A 145 24.15 -16.23 -12.58
C LEU A 145 25.17 -15.15 -12.98
N LYS A 146 24.69 -13.99 -13.41
CA LYS A 146 25.53 -12.83 -13.73
C LYS A 146 26.21 -12.24 -12.50
N SER A 147 25.50 -12.10 -11.37
CA SER A 147 26.05 -11.50 -10.15
C SER A 147 27.04 -12.40 -9.43
N LEU A 148 26.84 -13.73 -9.50
CA LEU A 148 27.76 -14.70 -8.91
C LEU A 148 29.12 -14.76 -9.60
N GLY A 149 29.21 -14.35 -10.86
CA GLY A 149 30.48 -14.35 -11.61
C GLY A 149 31.10 -15.73 -11.83
N ILE A 150 30.36 -16.83 -11.56
CA ILE A 150 30.86 -18.21 -11.72
C ILE A 150 31.30 -18.47 -13.18
N PHE A 151 30.65 -17.80 -14.13
CA PHE A 151 30.96 -17.87 -15.56
C PHE A 151 31.44 -16.52 -16.10
N ALA A 152 32.23 -15.77 -15.33
CA ALA A 152 32.72 -14.45 -15.74
C ALA A 152 33.53 -14.49 -17.04
N ASP A 153 34.26 -15.57 -17.28
CA ASP A 153 35.12 -15.76 -18.47
C ASP A 153 34.36 -16.33 -19.68
N VAL A 154 33.07 -16.65 -19.52
CA VAL A 154 32.24 -17.29 -20.56
C VAL A 154 31.34 -16.24 -21.21
N PRO A 155 31.06 -16.32 -22.53
CA PRO A 155 30.13 -15.41 -23.18
C PRO A 155 28.79 -15.31 -22.45
N SER A 156 28.26 -14.09 -22.31
CA SER A 156 27.01 -13.83 -21.57
C SER A 156 25.79 -14.60 -22.09
N THR A 157 25.85 -15.09 -23.33
CA THR A 157 24.86 -15.97 -23.95
C THR A 157 24.71 -17.29 -23.20
N VAL A 158 25.80 -17.85 -22.66
CA VAL A 158 25.75 -19.11 -21.90
C VAL A 158 24.96 -18.94 -20.61
N ASN A 159 25.13 -17.82 -19.90
CA ASN A 159 24.34 -17.50 -18.71
C ASN A 159 22.85 -17.34 -19.01
N ARG A 160 22.51 -16.80 -20.18
CA ARG A 160 21.11 -16.72 -20.63
C ARG A 160 20.55 -18.10 -20.94
N VAL A 161 21.26 -18.93 -21.70
CA VAL A 161 20.81 -20.29 -22.02
C VAL A 161 20.65 -21.12 -20.74
N LEU A 162 21.60 -21.03 -19.81
CA LEU A 162 21.53 -21.74 -18.54
C LEU A 162 20.35 -21.26 -17.67
N ALA A 163 20.11 -19.96 -17.59
CA ALA A 163 18.94 -19.42 -16.89
C ALA A 163 17.63 -19.90 -17.51
N PHE A 164 17.57 -19.98 -18.85
CA PHE A 164 16.41 -20.51 -19.56
C PHE A 164 16.19 -21.98 -19.26
N ILE A 165 17.25 -22.80 -19.29
CA ILE A 165 17.18 -24.23 -18.94
C ILE A 165 16.69 -24.41 -17.50
N ILE A 166 17.24 -23.66 -16.55
CA ILE A 166 16.83 -23.74 -15.14
C ILE A 166 15.36 -23.38 -15.01
N ALA A 167 14.92 -22.25 -15.59
CA ALA A 167 13.52 -21.84 -15.56
C ALA A 167 12.61 -22.90 -16.21
N PHE A 168 13.02 -23.47 -17.34
CA PHE A 168 12.27 -24.51 -18.04
C PHE A 168 12.15 -25.80 -17.23
N LEU A 169 13.22 -26.20 -16.55
CA LEU A 169 13.21 -27.37 -15.67
C LEU A 169 12.27 -27.20 -14.47
N THR A 170 11.95 -25.97 -14.04
CA THR A 170 10.98 -25.78 -12.94
C THR A 170 9.54 -26.17 -13.32
N ILE A 171 9.22 -26.26 -14.62
CA ILE A 171 7.88 -26.55 -15.12
C ILE A 171 7.45 -28.00 -14.80
N PRO A 172 8.15 -29.06 -15.27
CA PRO A 172 7.71 -30.45 -15.06
C PRO A 172 7.66 -30.85 -13.58
N PHE A 173 8.46 -30.21 -12.72
CA PHE A 173 8.42 -30.49 -11.29
C PHE A 173 7.23 -29.85 -10.56
N GLY A 174 6.43 -29.00 -11.22
CA GLY A 174 5.36 -28.21 -10.58
C GLY A 174 5.90 -27.13 -9.61
N TRP A 175 7.22 -26.98 -9.51
CA TRP A 175 7.87 -25.96 -8.69
C TRP A 175 7.64 -24.57 -9.24
N PHE A 176 7.58 -24.45 -10.57
CA PHE A 176 7.25 -23.22 -11.26
C PHE A 176 6.01 -22.59 -10.64
N VAL A 177 4.87 -23.29 -10.73
CA VAL A 177 3.58 -22.81 -10.25
C VAL A 177 3.60 -22.46 -8.76
N LYS A 178 4.27 -23.26 -7.92
CA LYS A 178 4.43 -22.97 -6.49
C LYS A 178 5.23 -21.69 -6.24
N LEU A 179 6.36 -21.51 -6.92
CA LEU A 179 7.20 -20.31 -6.80
C LEU A 179 6.44 -19.08 -7.24
N VAL A 180 5.69 -19.18 -8.33
CA VAL A 180 4.83 -18.11 -8.86
C VAL A 180 3.79 -17.71 -7.82
N TRP A 181 3.12 -18.69 -7.22
CA TRP A 181 2.12 -18.42 -6.20
C TRP A 181 2.71 -17.75 -4.96
N ILE A 182 3.89 -18.21 -4.50
CA ILE A 182 4.60 -17.54 -3.40
C ILE A 182 4.97 -16.11 -3.78
N LEU A 183 5.50 -15.89 -4.98
CA LEU A 183 5.88 -14.56 -5.45
C LEU A 183 4.66 -13.64 -5.48
N PHE A 184 3.52 -14.10 -5.99
CA PHE A 184 2.28 -13.33 -5.99
C PHE A 184 1.75 -13.06 -4.58
N SER A 185 1.74 -14.06 -3.69
CA SER A 185 1.35 -13.89 -2.29
C SER A 185 2.26 -12.90 -1.56
N PHE A 186 3.56 -12.97 -1.83
CA PHE A 186 4.56 -12.05 -1.27
C PHE A 186 4.37 -10.63 -1.81
N MET A 187 4.18 -10.46 -3.13
CA MET A 187 3.88 -9.16 -3.73
C MET A 187 2.58 -8.57 -3.18
N GLY A 188 1.55 -9.40 -3.01
CA GLY A 188 0.28 -9.01 -2.39
C GLY A 188 0.47 -8.51 -0.96
N ALA A 189 1.13 -9.31 -0.11
CA ALA A 189 1.44 -8.91 1.27
C ALA A 189 2.33 -7.65 1.33
N TRP A 190 3.34 -7.56 0.47
CA TRP A 190 4.24 -6.41 0.39
C TRP A 190 3.51 -5.13 -0.04
N SER A 191 2.54 -5.23 -0.95
CA SER A 191 1.71 -4.10 -1.34
C SER A 191 0.91 -3.52 -0.16
N VAL A 192 0.40 -4.38 0.73
CA VAL A 192 -0.30 -3.98 1.96
C VAL A 192 0.67 -3.29 2.93
N VAL A 193 1.89 -3.82 3.08
CA VAL A 193 2.92 -3.21 3.93
C VAL A 193 3.31 -1.82 3.43
N ILE A 194 3.56 -1.67 2.12
CA ILE A 194 3.84 -0.37 1.50
C ILE A 194 2.65 0.56 1.70
N PHE A 195 1.43 0.11 1.45
CA PHE A 195 0.23 0.92 1.65
C PHE A 195 0.12 1.41 3.09
N ALA A 196 0.29 0.54 4.08
CA ALA A 196 0.26 0.90 5.50
C ALA A 196 1.37 1.90 5.85
N ALA A 197 2.59 1.70 5.36
CA ALA A 197 3.69 2.63 5.58
C ALA A 197 3.38 4.02 4.96
N THR A 198 2.89 4.04 3.73
CA THR A 198 2.53 5.28 3.02
C THR A 198 1.35 5.98 3.71
N PHE A 199 0.38 5.23 4.22
CA PHE A 199 -0.78 5.71 4.95
C PHE A 199 -0.38 6.33 6.30
N ILE A 200 0.46 5.65 7.07
CA ILE A 200 1.01 6.16 8.34
C ILE A 200 1.79 7.45 8.07
N VAL A 201 2.73 7.42 7.12
CA VAL A 201 3.48 8.62 6.71
C VAL A 201 2.53 9.74 6.29
N GLY A 202 1.52 9.44 5.47
CA GLY A 202 0.50 10.40 5.04
C GLY A 202 -0.25 11.04 6.20
N ILE A 203 -0.71 10.25 7.18
CA ILE A 203 -1.41 10.75 8.36
C ILE A 203 -0.49 11.59 9.24
N PHE A 204 0.73 11.11 9.53
CA PHE A 204 1.64 11.83 10.41
C PHE A 204 2.10 13.15 9.80
N PHE A 205 2.46 13.17 8.52
CA PHE A 205 2.91 14.40 7.84
C PHE A 205 1.77 15.38 7.57
N ARG A 206 0.57 14.90 7.25
CA ARG A 206 -0.60 15.77 7.01
C ARG A 206 -1.21 16.28 8.32
N GLY A 207 -1.22 15.45 9.37
CA GLY A 207 -1.81 15.76 10.68
C GLY A 207 -1.00 16.77 11.51
N TYR A 208 0.33 16.69 11.51
CA TYR A 208 1.16 17.54 12.38
C TYR A 208 1.47 18.94 11.83
N GLY A 209 1.51 19.12 10.50
CA GLY A 209 2.02 20.36 9.90
C GLY A 209 0.99 21.23 9.19
N VAL A 210 -0.03 20.63 8.57
CA VAL A 210 -0.94 21.32 7.65
C VAL A 210 -2.19 21.82 8.38
N VAL A 211 -2.76 21.00 9.26
CA VAL A 211 -3.97 21.33 10.03
C VAL A 211 -3.74 22.57 10.91
N GLY A 212 -2.59 22.67 11.59
CA GLY A 212 -2.27 23.83 12.42
C GLY A 212 -2.13 25.15 11.63
N LYS A 213 -1.57 25.09 10.41
CA LYS A 213 -1.40 26.28 9.57
C LYS A 213 -2.72 26.74 8.95
N GLU A 214 -3.54 25.81 8.48
CA GLU A 214 -4.86 26.14 7.91
C GLU A 214 -5.80 26.69 8.98
N TYR A 215 -5.83 26.09 10.19
CA TYR A 215 -6.61 26.63 11.30
C TYR A 215 -6.12 28.00 11.76
N ALA A 216 -4.80 28.21 11.86
CA ALA A 216 -4.25 29.52 12.24
C ALA A 216 -4.56 30.62 11.20
N LEU A 217 -4.56 30.27 9.90
CA LEU A 217 -4.86 31.19 8.81
C LEU A 217 -6.36 31.51 8.78
N ALA A 218 -7.23 30.52 9.01
CA ALA A 218 -8.67 30.72 9.17
C ALA A 218 -9.00 31.61 10.38
N LEU A 219 -8.36 31.37 11.54
CA LEU A 219 -8.51 32.20 12.75
C LEU A 219 -8.08 33.64 12.52
N LYS A 220 -6.92 33.88 11.89
CA LYS A 220 -6.46 35.24 11.55
C LYS A 220 -7.41 35.95 10.60
N THR A 221 -7.93 35.23 9.61
CA THR A 221 -8.89 35.79 8.64
C THR A 221 -10.17 36.19 9.37
N TYR A 222 -10.69 35.32 10.24
CA TYR A 222 -11.88 35.60 11.04
C TYR A 222 -11.69 36.80 11.97
N GLU A 223 -10.55 36.91 12.65
CA GLU A 223 -10.24 38.05 13.52
C GLU A 223 -10.14 39.38 12.74
N SER A 224 -9.55 39.35 11.53
CA SER A 224 -9.44 40.54 10.68
C SER A 224 -10.81 41.01 10.18
N VAL A 225 -11.67 40.07 9.73
CA VAL A 225 -13.03 40.36 9.29
C VAL A 225 -13.87 40.89 10.45
N HIS A 226 -13.72 40.30 11.65
CA HIS A 226 -14.42 40.76 12.84
C HIS A 226 -14.04 42.20 13.21
N LYS A 227 -12.74 42.54 13.23
CA LYS A 227 -12.28 43.91 13.50
C LYS A 227 -12.79 44.92 12.47
N GLU A 228 -12.74 44.57 11.18
CA GLU A 228 -13.26 45.44 10.13
C GLU A 228 -14.78 45.67 10.27
N LEU A 229 -15.52 44.62 10.63
CA LEU A 229 -16.96 44.70 10.83
C LEU A 229 -17.31 45.57 12.04
N VAL A 230 -16.62 45.39 13.17
CA VAL A 230 -16.81 46.22 14.38
C VAL A 230 -16.51 47.68 14.08
N ASN A 231 -15.41 47.98 13.38
CA ASN A 231 -15.08 49.35 12.99
C ASN A 231 -16.18 49.94 12.09
N LYS A 232 -16.65 49.21 11.08
CA LYS A 232 -17.73 49.66 10.19
C LYS A 232 -19.05 49.86 10.93
N ILE A 233 -19.41 48.99 11.86
CA ILE A 233 -20.61 49.15 12.70
C ILE A 233 -20.48 50.40 13.56
N SER A 234 -19.30 50.65 14.15
CA SER A 234 -19.06 51.85 14.97
C SER A 234 -19.16 53.14 14.14
N GLU A 235 -18.64 53.12 12.91
CA GLU A 235 -18.73 54.24 11.97
C GLU A 235 -20.18 54.45 11.52
N LEU A 236 -20.90 53.36 11.24
CA LEU A 236 -22.31 53.43 10.86
C LEU A 236 -23.15 54.01 11.99
N LYS A 237 -22.92 53.59 13.23
CA LYS A 237 -23.62 54.10 14.40
C LYS A 237 -23.44 55.61 14.52
N LYS A 238 -22.21 56.10 14.34
CA LYS A 238 -21.91 57.53 14.35
C LYS A 238 -22.63 58.27 13.22
N ARG A 239 -22.63 57.72 12.00
CA ARG A 239 -23.37 58.30 10.86
C ARG A 239 -24.89 58.27 11.07
N VAL A 240 -25.45 57.19 11.60
CA VAL A 240 -26.89 57.06 11.86
C VAL A 240 -27.36 58.08 12.90
N ASP A 241 -26.54 58.40 13.90
CA ASP A 241 -26.84 59.46 14.87
C ASP A 241 -26.91 60.85 14.19
N GLU A 242 -26.19 61.05 13.09
CA GLU A 242 -26.10 62.29 12.30
C GLU A 242 -27.07 62.35 11.09
N LEU A 243 -27.61 61.22 10.63
CA LEU A 243 -28.40 61.10 9.38
C LEU A 243 -29.92 61.20 9.56
N GLY A 244 -30.61 61.67 8.51
CA GLY A 244 -32.08 61.67 8.37
C GLY A 244 -32.67 60.30 7.98
N SER A 245 -34.01 60.19 7.93
CA SER A 245 -34.76 58.93 7.68
C SER A 245 -34.28 58.18 6.44
N ASP A 246 -34.06 58.93 5.36
CA ASP A 246 -33.89 58.37 4.02
C ASP A 246 -32.45 57.90 3.79
N ASP A 247 -31.49 58.55 4.46
CA ASP A 247 -30.08 58.15 4.43
C ASP A 247 -29.81 56.88 5.26
N ILE A 248 -30.56 56.68 6.34
CA ILE A 248 -30.49 55.45 7.16
C ILE A 248 -30.91 54.25 6.31
N GLU A 249 -32.04 54.34 5.59
CA GLU A 249 -32.48 53.25 4.69
C GLU A 249 -31.45 52.94 3.61
N ARG A 250 -30.86 53.98 3.00
CA ARG A 250 -29.89 53.83 1.92
C ARG A 250 -28.64 53.08 2.34
N GLU A 251 -28.08 53.41 3.52
CA GLU A 251 -26.91 52.68 4.02
C GLU A 251 -27.24 51.29 4.54
N THR A 252 -28.43 51.10 5.12
CA THR A 252 -28.86 49.75 5.56
C THR A 252 -29.02 48.82 4.36
N ALA A 253 -29.58 49.32 3.25
CA ALA A 253 -29.69 48.59 2.00
C ALA A 253 -28.32 48.26 1.40
N ARG A 254 -27.39 49.22 1.40
CA ARG A 254 -26.02 49.02 0.89
C ARG A 254 -25.26 47.93 1.65
N LEU A 255 -25.42 47.85 2.97
CA LEU A 255 -24.80 46.81 3.79
C LEU A 255 -25.45 45.44 3.59
N ALA A 256 -26.78 45.39 3.49
CA ALA A 256 -27.51 44.16 3.21
C ALA A 256 -27.11 43.56 1.86
N GLU A 257 -26.92 44.39 0.84
CA GLU A 257 -26.42 43.95 -0.47
C GLU A 257 -24.98 43.42 -0.40
N LYS A 258 -24.09 44.15 0.30
CA LYS A 258 -22.66 43.81 0.34
C LYS A 258 -22.34 42.61 1.25
N TYR A 259 -23.08 42.41 2.34
CA TYR A 259 -22.73 41.43 3.38
C TYR A 259 -23.86 40.46 3.74
N GLY A 260 -25.08 40.63 3.21
CA GLY A 260 -26.24 39.82 3.60
C GLY A 260 -26.14 38.33 3.28
N ALA A 261 -25.30 37.93 2.33
CA ALA A 261 -25.01 36.52 2.04
C ALA A 261 -24.06 35.88 3.06
N LEU A 262 -23.23 36.69 3.74
CA LEU A 262 -22.24 36.23 4.72
C LEU A 262 -22.79 36.24 6.16
N TYR A 263 -23.74 37.13 6.46
CA TYR A 263 -24.34 37.25 7.80
C TYR A 263 -25.86 37.46 7.71
N PRO A 264 -26.67 36.41 7.97
CA PRO A 264 -28.13 36.47 7.91
C PRO A 264 -28.72 37.60 8.77
N LYS A 265 -28.11 37.87 9.92
CA LYS A 265 -28.53 38.92 10.87
C LYS A 265 -28.54 40.34 10.28
N ILE A 266 -27.71 40.63 9.27
CA ILE A 266 -27.69 41.95 8.60
C ILE A 266 -28.93 42.11 7.71
N LYS A 267 -29.36 41.02 7.07
CA LYS A 267 -30.57 40.98 6.26
C LYS A 267 -31.82 41.17 7.13
N ASP A 268 -31.82 40.56 8.32
CA ASP A 268 -32.89 40.71 9.31
C ASP A 268 -32.98 42.16 9.81
N LEU A 269 -31.84 42.78 10.14
CA LEU A 269 -31.78 44.19 10.53
C LEU A 269 -32.34 45.10 9.44
N HIS A 270 -31.96 44.89 8.18
CA HIS A 270 -32.47 45.66 7.05
C HIS A 270 -34.00 45.55 6.92
N ALA A 271 -34.55 44.35 7.08
CA ALA A 271 -36.00 44.14 7.05
C ALA A 271 -36.72 44.80 8.24
N GLU A 272 -36.09 44.87 9.41
CA GLU A 272 -36.64 45.53 10.60
C GLU A 272 -36.61 47.06 10.47
N VAL A 273 -35.52 47.63 9.93
CA VAL A 273 -35.40 49.07 9.67
C VAL A 273 -36.41 49.55 8.61
N LEU A 274 -36.67 48.77 7.56
CA LEU A 274 -37.68 49.10 6.55
C LEU A 274 -39.11 49.09 7.07
N LYS A 275 -39.38 48.39 8.17
CA LYS A 275 -40.73 48.30 8.79
C LYS A 275 -40.98 49.39 9.83
N ALA A 276 -39.95 50.12 10.26
CA ALA A 276 -40.07 51.10 11.33
C ALA A 276 -40.49 52.47 10.78
N ASP A 277 -41.61 53.01 11.30
CA ASP A 277 -42.16 54.28 10.86
C ASP A 277 -41.46 55.46 11.55
N GLY A 278 -40.78 56.30 10.75
CA GLY A 278 -40.13 57.51 11.21
C GLY A 278 -38.69 57.33 11.72
N VAL A 279 -37.94 58.44 11.75
CA VAL A 279 -36.49 58.44 12.03
C VAL A 279 -36.15 57.83 13.40
N ASN A 280 -36.93 58.18 14.43
CA ASN A 280 -36.64 57.75 15.79
C ASN A 280 -36.88 56.24 15.98
N ALA A 281 -37.93 55.68 15.39
CA ALA A 281 -38.21 54.24 15.44
C ALA A 281 -37.13 53.43 14.71
N LYS A 282 -36.68 53.93 13.54
CA LYS A 282 -35.55 53.34 12.79
C LYS A 282 -34.26 53.36 13.61
N ARG A 283 -33.96 54.46 14.30
CA ARG A 283 -32.80 54.58 15.21
C ARG A 283 -32.90 53.61 16.39
N GLU A 284 -34.08 53.40 16.96
CA GLU A 284 -34.29 52.43 18.04
C GLU A 284 -34.10 50.99 17.59
N ALA A 285 -34.58 50.61 16.41
CA ALA A 285 -34.36 49.27 15.84
C ALA A 285 -32.86 48.97 15.68
N VAL A 286 -32.08 49.91 15.16
CA VAL A 286 -30.61 49.79 15.04
C VAL A 286 -29.95 49.70 16.42
N LYS A 287 -30.37 50.53 17.39
CA LYS A 287 -29.84 50.49 18.77
C LYS A 287 -30.11 49.15 19.45
N LYS A 288 -31.33 48.62 19.33
CA LYS A 288 -31.74 47.34 19.92
C LYS A 288 -30.92 46.18 19.37
N TRP A 289 -30.78 46.11 18.04
CA TRP A 289 -29.94 45.10 17.38
C TRP A 289 -28.47 45.17 17.84
N THR A 290 -27.94 46.38 18.02
CA THR A 290 -26.55 46.58 18.49
C THR A 290 -26.35 46.08 19.93
N LEU A 291 -27.34 46.28 20.80
CA LEU A 291 -27.30 45.84 22.20
C LEU A 291 -27.47 44.31 22.32
N GLU A 292 -28.36 43.71 21.52
CA GLU A 292 -28.58 42.27 21.49
C GLU A 292 -27.42 41.50 20.83
N GLY A 293 -26.79 42.07 19.80
CA GLY A 293 -25.62 41.51 19.14
C GLY A 293 -24.36 41.50 20.02
N GLY A 294 -24.21 42.48 20.91
CA GLY A 294 -23.07 42.56 21.84
C GLY A 294 -23.19 41.67 23.08
N ALA A 295 -24.39 41.23 23.45
CA ALA A 295 -24.64 40.40 24.63
C ALA A 295 -24.43 38.89 24.39
N GLN A 296 -24.53 38.42 23.13
CA GLN A 296 -24.37 37.00 22.78
C GLN A 296 -22.93 36.60 22.40
N SER A 297 -21.96 37.53 22.43
CA SER A 297 -20.57 37.26 22.06
C SER A 297 -19.58 37.34 23.23
N LYS A 298 -20.05 37.25 24.47
CA LYS A 298 -19.21 37.02 25.65
C LYS A 298 -19.24 35.56 26.05
#